data_AF-A0A934XTP3-F1
#
_entry.id   AF-A0A934XTP3-F1
#
_cell.length_a   1.000
_cell.length_b   1.000
_cell.length_c   1.000
_cell.angle_alpha   90.00
_cell.angle_beta   90.00
_cell.angle_gamma   90.00
#
_symmetry.space_group_name_H-M   'P 1'
#
loop_
_entity.id
_entity.type
_entity.pdbx_description
1 polymer ?
#
loop_
_entity_poly.entity_id
_entity_poly.type
_entity_poly.pdbx_seq_one_letter_code
_entity_poly.pdbx_strand_id
1 'polypeptide(L)'
;MPTPEEQAKLAKMLAEQKSPPTRRSPQRGLIPLTHSPQLAAFIGMEVTEEIVDRWLVATAEKFSPGLIADLETLRKEGFPELHARAFQDTADRTNCVIACRVPGADKTTVIEAGYDLKSFLIKPKSCDCGPMAGFLCQLTCFNKKGSKKIDYNDENFVKYFNYIRDKCDPKSPLKPNAVKFDSELAKAVEAGQTPFIPLKITGTRKDEQLKLIPNQWRSLPDESNPTQIVGYALDTDKTVLMEFLLNKEQGTGAEPIWGVYHGRVFFRTVADSGEGGAVTYGEWTDFANEQLSYLDRNAEGKLEVRDKTKDQGRTVAELLETPPASLVAPTVPATISPPVGGDDYLNEALSKAPYNRPSVANRTFYPVNVAQNPFPPYFVRDQAKNESDDAYKAYKERDEKELELYKNAVTGDYDLFAIWPVQPVVSWRDLVRLNDMRATPAPATSIFLPVGAKPFALEIRATPDVYIEVVPGFTEIDPYENQEIGNITNGTITVSQYLNDRVTIQSKRGFRSANASFHSDEGGRPGIDEIDYDFAVFLPSDLAESLLPKQATGGPISALLITNHIQFVELIGLLADHCFVMLNHVWLTIYLQCYIRPWQPWVKLSPRRKKPINSTKRLRLSRSARTF
;
A
#
# COMPACT_ATOMS: atom_id res chain seq x y z
N MET A 1 -15.21 2.33 41.19
CA MET A 1 -13.84 2.40 41.73
C MET A 1 -13.48 1.02 42.25
N PRO A 2 -12.26 0.50 42.02
CA PRO A 2 -11.88 -0.81 42.51
C PRO A 2 -11.99 -0.87 44.03
N THR A 3 -12.46 -2.00 44.52
CA THR A 3 -12.58 -2.28 45.97
C THR A 3 -11.20 -2.28 46.62
N PRO A 4 -11.09 -2.04 47.93
CA PRO A 4 -9.82 -2.14 48.65
C PRO A 4 -9.13 -3.50 48.47
N GLU A 5 -9.91 -4.57 48.28
CA GLU A 5 -9.42 -5.92 48.03
C GLU A 5 -8.81 -6.07 46.62
N GLU A 6 -9.43 -5.46 45.60
CA GLU A 6 -8.87 -5.39 44.24
C GLU A 6 -7.62 -4.51 44.17
N GLN A 7 -7.58 -3.41 44.92
CA GLN A 7 -6.38 -2.57 45.03
C GLN A 7 -5.24 -3.30 45.73
N ALA A 8 -5.53 -4.06 46.79
CA ALA A 8 -4.54 -4.89 47.47
C ALA A 8 -4.03 -6.03 46.57
N LYS A 9 -4.92 -6.64 45.77
CA LYS A 9 -4.55 -7.68 44.80
C LYS A 9 -3.65 -7.14 43.68
N LEU A 10 -3.96 -5.95 43.19
CA LEU A 10 -3.15 -5.25 42.17
C LEU A 10 -1.78 -4.83 42.74
N ALA A 11 -1.74 -4.29 43.96
CA ALA A 11 -0.50 -3.93 44.64
C ALA A 11 0.39 -5.16 44.90
N LYS A 12 -0.22 -6.30 45.26
CA LYS A 12 0.50 -7.57 45.43
C LYS A 12 1.06 -8.12 44.12
N MET A 13 0.29 -8.08 43.04
CA MET A 13 0.76 -8.47 41.70
C MET A 13 1.94 -7.61 41.22
N LEU A 14 1.91 -6.30 41.50
CA LEU A 14 2.99 -5.38 41.13
C LEU A 14 4.24 -5.55 42.01
N ALA A 15 4.08 -5.96 43.27
CA ALA A 15 5.18 -6.27 44.17
C ALA A 15 5.89 -7.58 43.80
N GLU A 16 5.13 -8.60 43.37
CA GLU A 16 5.68 -9.90 42.94
C GLU A 16 6.41 -9.83 41.59
N GLN A 17 6.24 -8.75 40.82
CA GLN A 17 6.94 -8.50 39.55
C GLN A 17 8.40 -8.01 39.72
N LYS A 18 8.85 -7.64 40.93
CA LYS A 18 10.15 -7.00 41.18
C LYS A 18 11.32 -7.94 41.52
N SER A 19 11.24 -9.24 41.22
CA SER A 19 12.38 -10.14 41.43
C SER A 19 12.48 -11.17 40.29
N PRO A 20 13.49 -11.10 39.42
CA PRO A 20 13.67 -12.12 38.39
C PRO A 20 14.08 -13.44 39.07
N PRO A 21 13.46 -14.58 38.73
CA PRO A 21 13.96 -15.87 39.17
C PRO A 21 15.31 -16.12 38.48
N THR A 22 16.30 -16.56 39.26
CA THR A 22 17.55 -17.15 38.76
C THR A 22 17.23 -18.43 37.98
N ARG A 23 16.85 -18.28 36.70
CA ARG A 23 16.60 -19.41 35.79
C ARG A 23 17.91 -19.87 35.17
N ARG A 24 18.23 -21.14 35.43
CA ARG A 24 19.18 -21.95 34.67
C ARG A 24 18.82 -21.89 33.18
N SER A 25 19.82 -21.62 32.36
CA SER A 25 19.72 -21.57 30.90
C SER A 25 19.37 -22.95 30.31
N PRO A 26 18.33 -23.05 29.46
CA PRO A 26 18.32 -24.10 28.46
C PRO A 26 19.24 -23.66 27.32
N GLN A 27 20.26 -24.46 27.03
CA GLN A 27 21.05 -24.36 25.80
C GLN A 27 20.10 -24.55 24.61
N ARG A 28 19.64 -23.46 24.00
CA ARG A 28 19.12 -23.44 22.63
C ARG A 28 20.09 -22.62 21.78
N GLY A 29 20.43 -23.17 20.63
CA GLY A 29 21.51 -22.70 19.75
C GLY A 29 21.43 -21.20 19.49
N LEU A 30 22.57 -20.54 19.68
CA LEU A 30 22.84 -19.17 19.29
C LEU A 30 22.74 -19.05 17.76
N ILE A 31 22.01 -18.06 17.27
CA ILE A 31 22.14 -17.59 15.88
C ILE A 31 23.09 -16.38 15.94
N PRO A 32 24.32 -16.47 15.43
CA PRO A 32 25.22 -15.32 15.37
C PRO A 32 24.74 -14.34 14.29
N LEU A 33 24.52 -13.07 14.66
CA LEU A 33 24.23 -11.96 13.74
C LEU A 33 25.44 -11.56 12.85
N THR A 34 26.53 -12.32 12.85
CA THR A 34 27.76 -12.06 12.07
C THR A 34 27.65 -12.44 10.59
N HIS A 35 26.45 -12.74 10.08
CA HIS A 35 26.24 -13.20 8.70
C HIS A 35 25.59 -12.18 7.76
N SER A 36 25.43 -10.90 8.16
CA SER A 36 25.15 -9.84 7.19
C SER A 36 26.48 -9.26 6.67
N PRO A 37 26.95 -9.65 5.47
CA PRO A 37 28.16 -9.08 4.86
C PRO A 37 28.06 -7.54 4.67
N GLN A 38 26.84 -6.99 4.62
CA GLN A 38 26.56 -5.56 4.45
C GLN A 38 27.05 -4.74 5.66
N LEU A 39 26.84 -5.25 6.87
CA LEU A 39 27.26 -4.59 8.11
C LEU A 39 28.79 -4.66 8.31
N ALA A 40 29.42 -5.77 7.91
CA ALA A 40 30.87 -5.95 8.02
C ALA A 40 31.65 -5.04 7.04
N ALA A 41 31.13 -4.82 5.84
CA ALA A 41 31.70 -3.86 4.87
C ALA A 41 31.54 -2.41 5.33
N PHE A 42 30.43 -2.09 6.00
CA PHE A 42 30.13 -0.76 6.53
C PHE A 42 31.07 -0.33 7.67
N ILE A 43 31.44 -1.25 8.57
CA ILE A 43 32.38 -0.99 9.68
C ILE A 43 33.81 -0.68 9.18
N GLY A 44 34.14 -1.00 7.92
CA GLY A 44 35.46 -0.76 7.34
C GLY A 44 35.75 0.68 6.86
N MET A 45 34.81 1.62 6.94
CA MET A 45 35.04 3.03 6.58
C MET A 45 35.46 3.85 7.80
N GLU A 46 36.63 4.50 7.76
CA GLU A 46 37.02 5.48 8.78
C GLU A 46 36.17 6.75 8.63
N VAL A 47 35.22 6.96 9.55
CA VAL A 47 34.47 8.20 9.71
C VAL A 47 35.10 8.98 10.87
N THR A 48 35.61 10.20 10.61
CA THR A 48 36.22 11.05 11.64
C THR A 48 35.19 12.01 12.25
N GLU A 49 35.38 12.43 13.51
CA GLU A 49 34.53 13.42 14.19
C GLU A 49 34.45 14.74 13.41
N GLU A 50 35.54 15.17 12.76
CA GLU A 50 35.58 16.40 11.94
C GLU A 50 34.63 16.34 10.72
N ILE A 51 34.39 15.15 10.15
CA ILE A 51 33.44 14.96 9.05
C ILE A 51 32.00 15.12 9.57
N VAL A 52 31.73 14.71 10.81
CA VAL A 52 30.41 14.83 11.45
C VAL A 52 30.11 16.27 11.88
N ASP A 53 31.09 17.00 12.44
CA ASP A 53 30.86 18.39 12.87
C ASP A 53 30.62 19.34 11.68
N ARG A 54 31.39 19.19 10.58
CA ARG A 54 31.17 19.99 9.36
C ARG A 54 29.86 19.64 8.64
N TRP A 55 29.31 18.47 8.92
CA TRP A 55 28.09 17.93 8.32
C TRP A 55 26.82 18.57 8.87
N LEU A 56 26.78 18.88 10.17
CA LEU A 56 25.65 19.54 10.84
C LEU A 56 25.52 21.03 10.46
N VAL A 57 26.65 21.73 10.28
CA VAL A 57 26.64 23.18 10.00
C VAL A 57 26.19 23.49 8.57
N ALA A 58 26.49 22.63 7.59
CA ALA A 58 26.16 22.90 6.18
C ALA A 58 24.67 22.70 5.83
N THR A 59 23.91 21.98 6.66
CA THR A 59 22.49 21.66 6.42
C THR A 59 21.54 22.74 6.90
N ALA A 60 21.88 23.43 7.98
CA ALA A 60 20.99 24.41 8.59
C ALA A 60 20.78 25.69 7.74
N GLU A 61 21.71 26.03 6.84
CA GLU A 61 21.70 27.35 6.17
C GLU A 61 20.88 27.42 4.87
N LYS A 62 20.36 26.31 4.31
CA LYS A 62 19.65 26.32 3.02
C LYS A 62 18.48 25.34 2.98
N PHE A 63 17.37 25.72 3.62
CA PHE A 63 16.09 25.04 3.36
C PHE A 63 15.55 25.45 1.99
N SER A 64 15.38 24.49 1.08
CA SER A 64 14.86 24.75 -0.26
C SER A 64 13.36 25.07 -0.20
N PRO A 65 12.88 26.26 -0.64
CA PRO A 65 11.47 26.65 -0.55
C PRO A 65 10.49 25.68 -1.24
N GLY A 66 10.97 24.87 -2.18
CA GLY A 66 10.17 23.89 -2.93
C GLY A 66 9.79 22.63 -2.15
N LEU A 67 10.18 22.48 -0.87
CA LEU A 67 9.72 21.36 -0.05
C LEU A 67 8.30 21.56 0.50
N ILE A 68 7.86 22.80 0.72
CA ILE A 68 6.58 23.07 1.39
C ILE A 68 5.43 22.64 0.48
N ALA A 69 4.55 21.77 1.00
CA ALA A 69 3.40 21.25 0.29
C ALA A 69 2.11 21.85 0.85
N ASP A 70 1.37 22.55 -0.01
CA ASP A 70 0.01 22.99 0.31
C ASP A 70 -1.02 21.87 0.05
N LEU A 71 -2.28 22.13 0.42
CA LEU A 71 -3.37 21.17 0.23
C LEU A 71 -3.60 20.82 -1.25
N GLU A 72 -3.39 21.75 -2.17
CA GLU A 72 -3.56 21.47 -3.60
C GLU A 72 -2.47 20.52 -4.11
N THR A 73 -1.23 20.74 -3.69
CA THR A 73 -0.08 19.88 -3.98
C THR A 73 -0.32 18.48 -3.43
N LEU A 74 -0.68 18.35 -2.15
CA LEU A 74 -0.98 17.06 -1.54
C LEU A 74 -2.17 16.35 -2.20
N ARG A 75 -3.19 17.09 -2.63
CA ARG A 75 -4.34 16.53 -3.35
C ARG A 75 -3.93 15.88 -4.67
N LYS A 76 -3.00 16.51 -5.41
CA LYS A 76 -2.44 15.94 -6.65
C LYS A 76 -1.64 14.66 -6.39
N GLU A 77 -1.10 14.50 -5.19
CA GLU A 77 -0.30 13.34 -4.80
C GLU A 77 -1.11 12.19 -4.16
N GLY A 78 -2.42 12.31 -4.02
CA GLY A 78 -3.25 11.23 -3.43
C GLY A 78 -3.78 11.50 -2.02
N PHE A 79 -3.66 12.72 -1.50
CA PHE A 79 -4.19 13.10 -0.19
C PHE A 79 -5.39 14.04 -0.34
N PRO A 80 -6.64 13.55 -0.28
CA PRO A 80 -7.81 14.41 -0.16
C PRO A 80 -7.66 15.37 1.01
N GLU A 81 -8.28 16.55 0.92
CA GLU A 81 -8.12 17.61 1.92
C GLU A 81 -8.42 17.12 3.34
N LEU A 82 -9.51 16.37 3.53
CA LEU A 82 -9.88 15.80 4.83
C LEU A 82 -8.83 14.79 5.33
N HIS A 83 -8.18 14.05 4.45
CA HIS A 83 -7.14 13.12 4.88
C HIS A 83 -5.85 13.87 5.25
N ALA A 84 -5.43 14.87 4.45
CA ALA A 84 -4.28 15.70 4.79
C ALA A 84 -4.46 16.41 6.15
N ARG A 85 -5.66 16.90 6.45
CA ARG A 85 -6.01 17.46 7.75
C ARG A 85 -6.03 16.41 8.87
N ALA A 86 -6.45 15.18 8.58
CA ALA A 86 -6.39 14.08 9.55
C ALA A 86 -4.94 13.70 9.88
N PHE A 87 -4.04 13.70 8.89
CA PHE A 87 -2.60 13.54 9.10
C PHE A 87 -2.03 14.67 9.96
N GLN A 88 -2.39 15.92 9.69
CA GLN A 88 -1.96 17.05 10.51
C GLN A 88 -2.42 16.94 11.97
N ASP A 89 -3.73 16.74 12.22
CA ASP A 89 -4.28 16.58 13.58
C ASP A 89 -3.65 15.38 14.31
N THR A 90 -3.30 14.32 13.57
CA THR A 90 -2.57 13.18 14.13
C THR A 90 -1.16 13.58 14.54
N ALA A 91 -0.40 14.24 13.66
CA ALA A 91 0.97 14.69 13.93
C ALA A 91 1.02 15.58 15.19
N ASP A 92 0.10 16.55 15.28
CA ASP A 92 -0.05 17.45 16.43
C ASP A 92 -0.35 16.68 17.72
N ARG A 93 -1.32 15.76 17.70
CA ARG A 93 -1.76 15.02 18.89
C ARG A 93 -0.77 14.00 19.39
N THR A 94 -0.09 13.31 18.49
CA THR A 94 0.92 12.31 18.85
C THR A 94 2.28 12.95 19.09
N ASN A 95 2.43 14.24 18.78
CA ASN A 95 3.70 14.95 18.77
C ASN A 95 4.78 14.17 17.99
N CYS A 96 4.41 13.74 16.79
CA CYS A 96 5.27 12.94 15.90
C CYS A 96 5.30 13.58 14.51
N VAL A 97 6.48 13.56 13.89
CA VAL A 97 6.57 13.72 12.45
C VAL A 97 6.06 12.44 11.78
N ILE A 98 5.11 12.59 10.87
CA ILE A 98 4.48 11.49 10.14
C ILE A 98 4.85 11.60 8.67
N ALA A 99 5.64 10.65 8.16
CA ALA A 99 5.93 10.54 6.74
C ALA A 99 5.09 9.43 6.10
N CYS A 100 4.56 9.67 4.91
CA CYS A 100 3.72 8.72 4.16
C CYS A 100 4.06 8.76 2.68
N ARG A 101 4.22 7.60 2.04
CA ARG A 101 4.37 7.53 0.57
C ARG A 101 3.14 8.12 -0.10
N VAL A 102 3.33 8.77 -1.24
CA VAL A 102 2.21 9.32 -2.00
C VAL A 102 1.38 8.20 -2.63
N PRO A 103 0.05 8.12 -2.38
CA PRO A 103 -0.78 7.09 -3.01
C PRO A 103 -0.84 7.26 -4.55
N GLY A 104 -0.76 8.50 -5.02
CA GLY A 104 -0.88 8.88 -6.43
C GLY A 104 -2.24 9.49 -6.79
N ALA A 105 -2.22 10.38 -7.78
CA ALA A 105 -3.38 11.15 -8.24
C ALA A 105 -4.60 10.31 -8.63
N ASP A 106 -4.36 9.10 -9.15
CA ASP A 106 -5.40 8.17 -9.60
C ASP A 106 -6.31 7.72 -8.45
N LYS A 107 -5.84 7.80 -7.20
CA LYS A 107 -6.57 7.34 -6.01
C LYS A 107 -7.26 8.46 -5.26
N THR A 108 -6.86 9.73 -5.43
CA THR A 108 -7.39 10.85 -4.64
C THR A 108 -8.92 10.82 -4.56
N THR A 109 -9.59 10.75 -5.70
CA THR A 109 -11.07 10.82 -5.72
C THR A 109 -11.74 9.50 -5.36
N VAL A 110 -11.02 8.38 -5.43
CA VAL A 110 -11.47 7.09 -4.88
C VAL A 110 -11.44 7.14 -3.34
N ILE A 111 -10.36 7.66 -2.76
CA ILE A 111 -10.26 7.85 -1.31
C ILE A 111 -11.28 8.88 -0.83
N GLU A 112 -11.48 9.99 -1.56
CA GLU A 112 -12.46 11.02 -1.22
C GLU A 112 -13.91 10.51 -1.32
N ALA A 113 -14.22 9.66 -2.30
CA ALA A 113 -15.48 8.93 -2.37
C ALA A 113 -15.62 7.90 -1.23
N GLY A 114 -14.55 7.66 -0.48
CA GLY A 114 -14.43 6.83 0.72
C GLY A 114 -14.68 5.36 0.47
N TYR A 115 -14.13 4.88 -0.65
CA TYR A 115 -13.85 3.48 -0.83
C TYR A 115 -12.86 2.98 0.20
N ASP A 116 -12.86 1.68 0.44
CA ASP A 116 -11.95 1.04 1.37
C ASP A 116 -10.52 1.04 0.85
N LEU A 117 -9.57 1.03 1.77
CA LEU A 117 -8.16 1.02 1.48
C LEU A 117 -7.59 -0.38 1.69
N LYS A 118 -6.51 -0.66 0.99
CA LYS A 118 -5.87 -1.97 0.97
C LYS A 118 -5.22 -2.29 2.31
N SER A 119 -5.66 -3.37 2.95
CA SER A 119 -4.99 -3.89 4.15
C SER A 119 -3.67 -4.58 3.81
N PHE A 120 -2.85 -4.83 4.84
CA PHE A 120 -1.60 -5.58 4.71
C PHE A 120 -1.75 -6.93 3.98
N LEU A 121 -2.91 -7.58 4.11
CA LEU A 121 -3.18 -8.93 3.61
C LEU A 121 -3.42 -8.96 2.11
N ILE A 122 -3.99 -7.89 1.58
CA ILE A 122 -4.16 -7.73 0.16
C ILE A 122 -2.82 -7.23 -0.35
N LYS A 123 -2.16 -7.96 -1.25
CA LYS A 123 -0.87 -7.56 -1.84
C LYS A 123 -0.89 -7.24 -3.36
N PRO A 124 -1.94 -7.59 -4.16
CA PRO A 124 -2.00 -7.23 -5.58
C PRO A 124 -1.80 -5.73 -5.86
N LYS A 125 -1.41 -5.41 -7.08
CA LYS A 125 -1.25 -4.03 -7.57
C LYS A 125 -2.57 -3.53 -8.13
N SER A 126 -2.89 -2.26 -7.84
CA SER A 126 -4.05 -1.56 -8.40
C SER A 126 -3.91 -1.35 -9.92
N CYS A 127 -5.05 -1.14 -10.59
CA CYS A 127 -5.14 -0.68 -11.96
C CYS A 127 -4.82 0.81 -12.07
N ASP A 128 -4.34 1.27 -13.23
CA ASP A 128 -4.05 2.68 -13.54
C ASP A 128 -4.75 3.18 -14.82
N CYS A 129 -5.68 2.41 -15.38
CA CYS A 129 -6.37 2.77 -16.62
C CYS A 129 -7.88 2.53 -16.57
N GLY A 130 -8.59 3.25 -17.45
CA GLY A 130 -10.04 3.11 -17.59
C GLY A 130 -10.84 3.47 -16.33
N PRO A 131 -12.14 3.15 -16.31
CA PRO A 131 -13.01 3.47 -15.18
C PRO A 131 -12.65 2.77 -13.87
N MET A 132 -11.84 1.70 -13.91
CA MET A 132 -11.37 0.94 -12.76
C MET A 132 -9.98 1.38 -12.25
N ALA A 133 -9.39 2.43 -12.81
CA ALA A 133 -8.15 3.01 -12.31
C ALA A 133 -8.25 3.30 -10.80
N GLY A 134 -7.19 2.98 -10.06
CA GLY A 134 -7.12 3.09 -8.60
C GLY A 134 -7.57 1.83 -7.86
N PHE A 135 -8.32 0.89 -8.46
CA PHE A 135 -8.85 -0.30 -7.77
C PHE A 135 -8.00 -1.55 -7.97
N LEU A 136 -8.12 -2.51 -7.05
CA LEU A 136 -7.48 -3.83 -7.17
C LEU A 136 -8.44 -4.81 -7.86
N CYS A 137 -8.31 -4.97 -9.17
CA CYS A 137 -9.21 -5.76 -9.98
C CYS A 137 -8.95 -7.28 -9.86
N GLN A 138 -10.02 -8.07 -9.93
CA GLN A 138 -9.97 -9.54 -9.99
C GLN A 138 -9.20 -10.03 -11.22
N LEU A 139 -9.44 -9.41 -12.38
CA LEU A 139 -8.66 -9.68 -13.58
C LEU A 139 -7.25 -9.13 -13.40
N THR A 140 -6.28 -10.03 -13.30
CA THR A 140 -4.92 -9.69 -12.87
C THR A 140 -4.13 -8.91 -13.89
N CYS A 141 -4.55 -8.91 -15.16
CA CYS A 141 -4.04 -8.00 -16.19
C CYS A 141 -4.44 -6.54 -15.98
N PHE A 142 -5.49 -6.26 -15.19
CA PHE A 142 -5.88 -4.89 -14.82
C PHE A 142 -5.07 -4.40 -13.64
N ASN A 143 -3.79 -4.13 -13.89
CA ASN A 143 -2.86 -3.59 -12.94
C ASN A 143 -1.98 -2.50 -13.59
N LYS A 144 -1.33 -1.67 -12.77
CA LYS A 144 -0.49 -0.54 -13.22
C LYS A 144 0.78 -0.88 -14.03
N LYS A 145 1.00 -2.17 -14.30
CA LYS A 145 2.10 -2.72 -15.11
C LYS A 145 1.59 -3.67 -16.19
N GLY A 146 0.27 -3.70 -16.40
CA GLY A 146 -0.42 -4.53 -17.38
C GLY A 146 0.10 -5.96 -17.41
N SER A 147 0.54 -6.43 -18.58
CA SER A 147 0.97 -7.82 -18.78
C SER A 147 2.20 -8.23 -17.97
N LYS A 148 3.07 -7.29 -17.55
CA LYS A 148 4.33 -7.58 -16.84
C LYS A 148 4.14 -8.04 -15.40
N LYS A 149 2.94 -7.89 -14.83
CA LYS A 149 2.64 -8.22 -13.42
C LYS A 149 1.36 -9.03 -13.23
N ILE A 150 0.91 -9.72 -14.28
CA ILE A 150 -0.18 -10.71 -14.19
C ILE A 150 0.17 -11.76 -13.14
N ASP A 151 1.28 -12.47 -13.31
CA ASP A 151 1.72 -13.54 -12.39
C ASP A 151 1.90 -13.05 -10.95
N TYR A 152 2.44 -11.84 -10.78
CA TYR A 152 2.57 -11.24 -9.45
C TYR A 152 1.20 -11.04 -8.78
N ASN A 153 0.21 -10.51 -9.51
CA ASN A 153 -1.12 -10.32 -8.95
C ASN A 153 -1.82 -11.66 -8.69
N ASP A 154 -1.66 -12.62 -9.58
CA ASP A 154 -2.16 -14.00 -9.46
C ASP A 154 -1.66 -14.65 -8.15
N GLU A 155 -0.34 -14.68 -7.93
CA GLU A 155 0.28 -15.22 -6.71
C GLU A 155 -0.23 -14.52 -5.44
N ASN A 156 -0.43 -13.21 -5.49
CA ASN A 156 -0.87 -12.45 -4.32
C ASN A 156 -2.37 -12.61 -4.05
N PHE A 157 -3.20 -12.81 -5.07
CA PHE A 157 -4.60 -13.18 -4.86
C PHE A 157 -4.72 -14.59 -4.29
N VAL A 158 -3.91 -15.53 -4.76
CA VAL A 158 -3.81 -16.87 -4.17
C VAL A 158 -3.48 -16.82 -2.68
N LYS A 159 -2.46 -16.04 -2.30
CA LYS A 159 -2.10 -15.86 -0.88
C LYS A 159 -3.26 -15.25 -0.08
N TYR A 160 -3.94 -14.27 -0.67
CA TYR A 160 -5.10 -13.64 -0.04
C TYR A 160 -6.26 -14.63 0.17
N PHE A 161 -6.56 -15.48 -0.81
CA PHE A 161 -7.61 -16.50 -0.67
C PHE A 161 -7.24 -17.57 0.36
N ASN A 162 -5.99 -18.04 0.33
CA ASN A 162 -5.50 -19.00 1.32
C ASN A 162 -5.62 -18.40 2.72
N TYR A 163 -5.25 -17.13 2.91
CA TYR A 163 -5.43 -16.44 4.19
C TYR A 163 -6.91 -16.43 4.64
N ILE A 164 -7.84 -16.03 3.78
CA ILE A 164 -9.27 -16.01 4.11
C ILE A 164 -9.75 -17.42 4.47
N ARG A 165 -9.42 -18.41 3.63
CA ARG A 165 -9.79 -19.81 3.84
C ARG A 165 -9.25 -20.32 5.18
N ASP A 166 -7.97 -20.12 5.46
CA ASP A 166 -7.31 -20.64 6.66
C ASP A 166 -7.81 -19.94 7.93
N LYS A 167 -8.31 -18.70 7.85
CA LYS A 167 -8.98 -18.03 8.96
C LYS A 167 -10.43 -18.49 9.15
N CYS A 168 -11.11 -18.87 8.07
CA CYS A 168 -12.46 -19.43 8.12
C CYS A 168 -12.49 -20.90 8.52
N ASP A 169 -11.40 -21.66 8.32
CA ASP A 169 -11.34 -23.08 8.68
C ASP A 169 -11.41 -23.27 10.20
N PRO A 170 -12.46 -23.92 10.74
CA PRO A 170 -12.59 -24.17 12.15
C PRO A 170 -11.45 -25.03 12.73
N LYS A 171 -10.70 -25.76 11.91
CA LYS A 171 -9.57 -26.62 12.30
C LYS A 171 -8.21 -25.96 12.18
N SER A 172 -8.13 -24.72 11.68
CA SER A 172 -6.86 -24.04 11.45
C SER A 172 -6.05 -23.86 12.75
N PRO A 173 -4.76 -24.25 12.77
CA PRO A 173 -3.89 -24.12 13.95
C PRO A 173 -3.52 -22.67 14.28
N LEU A 174 -3.87 -21.69 13.43
CA LEU A 174 -3.67 -20.26 13.67
C LEU A 174 -4.54 -19.68 14.80
N LYS A 175 -5.27 -20.53 15.54
CA LYS A 175 -6.34 -20.17 16.47
C LYS A 175 -6.03 -19.74 17.91
N PRO A 176 -4.87 -19.98 18.58
CA PRO A 176 -4.85 -19.82 20.04
C PRO A 176 -5.20 -18.40 20.54
N ASN A 177 -4.89 -17.36 19.76
CA ASN A 177 -5.18 -15.96 20.10
C ASN A 177 -5.84 -15.17 18.95
N ALA A 178 -6.30 -15.85 17.89
CA ALA A 178 -6.98 -15.15 16.82
C ALA A 178 -8.25 -14.51 17.40
N VAL A 179 -8.38 -13.19 17.27
CA VAL A 179 -9.65 -12.47 17.41
C VAL A 179 -10.70 -13.37 16.78
N LYS A 180 -11.72 -13.77 17.55
CA LYS A 180 -12.79 -14.63 17.05
C LYS A 180 -13.26 -14.01 15.74
N PHE A 181 -12.88 -14.62 14.62
CA PHE A 181 -13.37 -14.20 13.32
C PHE A 181 -14.88 -14.23 13.44
N ASP A 182 -15.51 -13.16 12.97
CA ASP A 182 -16.95 -13.07 12.98
C ASP A 182 -17.49 -14.35 12.35
N SER A 183 -18.33 -15.08 13.09
CA SER A 183 -18.97 -16.29 12.59
C SER A 183 -19.70 -16.01 11.27
N GLU A 184 -20.04 -14.74 11.00
CA GLU A 184 -20.63 -14.28 9.76
C GLU A 184 -19.64 -14.18 8.59
N LEU A 185 -18.32 -13.92 8.76
CA LEU A 185 -17.39 -14.01 7.62
C LEU A 185 -17.19 -15.47 7.20
N ALA A 186 -17.07 -16.37 8.18
CA ALA A 186 -17.04 -17.80 7.89
C ALA A 186 -18.35 -18.24 7.20
N LYS A 187 -19.52 -17.82 7.71
CA LYS A 187 -20.81 -18.06 7.04
C LYS A 187 -20.91 -17.36 5.70
N ALA A 188 -20.31 -16.20 5.50
CA ALA A 188 -20.30 -15.45 4.26
C ALA A 188 -19.48 -16.18 3.21
N VAL A 189 -18.27 -16.64 3.56
CA VAL A 189 -17.44 -17.48 2.70
C VAL A 189 -18.15 -18.81 2.40
N GLU A 190 -18.76 -19.45 3.41
CA GLU A 190 -19.60 -20.65 3.26
C GLU A 190 -20.84 -20.39 2.37
N ALA A 191 -21.46 -19.20 2.46
CA ALA A 191 -22.63 -18.78 1.68
C ALA A 191 -22.28 -18.20 0.30
N GLY A 192 -21.00 -18.03 0.01
CA GLY A 192 -20.55 -17.55 -1.28
C GLY A 192 -20.42 -16.07 -1.49
N GLN A 193 -20.09 -15.37 -0.42
CA GLN A 193 -19.50 -14.07 -0.54
C GLN A 193 -18.06 -14.22 -1.01
N THR A 194 -17.82 -13.66 -2.18
CA THR A 194 -16.52 -13.72 -2.81
C THR A 194 -15.63 -12.64 -2.21
N PRO A 195 -14.30 -12.82 -2.19
CA PRO A 195 -13.34 -11.77 -1.82
C PRO A 195 -13.35 -10.58 -2.79
N PHE A 196 -14.25 -10.58 -3.78
CA PHE A 196 -14.48 -9.51 -4.71
C PHE A 196 -15.93 -9.01 -4.68
N ILE A 197 -16.12 -7.79 -5.14
CA ILE A 197 -17.44 -7.21 -5.38
C ILE A 197 -17.48 -6.56 -6.76
N PRO A 198 -18.65 -6.49 -7.41
CA PRO A 198 -18.82 -5.70 -8.63
C PRO A 198 -18.46 -4.24 -8.37
N LEU A 199 -17.57 -3.69 -9.18
CA LEU A 199 -17.15 -2.30 -9.08
C LEU A 199 -18.28 -1.39 -9.51
N LYS A 200 -18.58 -0.43 -8.66
CA LYS A 200 -19.41 0.73 -8.97
C LYS A 200 -18.62 1.99 -8.69
N ILE A 201 -18.82 3.04 -9.48
CA ILE A 201 -18.19 4.36 -9.34
C ILE A 201 -19.22 5.48 -9.27
N THR A 202 -18.87 6.59 -8.61
CA THR A 202 -19.72 7.78 -8.56
C THR A 202 -19.72 8.53 -9.89
N GLY A 203 -20.72 9.38 -10.12
CA GLY A 203 -20.81 10.24 -11.32
C GLY A 203 -19.59 11.15 -11.49
N THR A 204 -19.09 11.72 -10.40
CA THR A 204 -17.89 12.56 -10.33
C THR A 204 -16.67 11.76 -10.76
N ARG A 205 -16.47 10.56 -10.19
CA ARG A 205 -15.35 9.69 -10.56
C ARG A 205 -15.42 9.28 -12.02
N LYS A 206 -16.61 8.95 -12.52
CA LYS A 206 -16.82 8.75 -13.96
C LYS A 206 -16.32 9.97 -14.73
N ASP A 207 -16.87 11.16 -14.50
CA ASP A 207 -16.51 12.36 -15.27
C ASP A 207 -15.02 12.66 -15.25
N GLU A 208 -14.34 12.46 -14.12
CA GLU A 208 -12.89 12.58 -14.03
C GLU A 208 -12.15 11.56 -14.86
N GLN A 209 -12.53 10.28 -14.78
CA GLN A 209 -11.94 9.24 -15.62
C GLN A 209 -12.18 9.54 -17.09
N LEU A 210 -13.36 10.02 -17.51
CA LEU A 210 -13.58 10.34 -18.92
C LEU A 210 -12.68 11.50 -19.40
N LYS A 211 -12.29 12.42 -18.51
CA LYS A 211 -11.40 13.57 -18.80
C LYS A 211 -9.93 13.20 -18.84
N LEU A 212 -9.47 12.30 -17.96
CA LEU A 212 -8.06 11.90 -17.84
C LEU A 212 -7.56 11.06 -19.02
N ILE A 213 -8.48 10.65 -19.91
CA ILE A 213 -8.19 9.71 -20.97
C ILE A 213 -8.30 10.37 -22.38
N PRO A 214 -7.69 11.55 -22.70
CA PRO A 214 -7.83 12.13 -24.05
C PRO A 214 -7.21 11.27 -25.16
N ASN A 215 -6.22 10.45 -24.84
CA ASN A 215 -5.43 9.66 -25.81
C ASN A 215 -5.55 8.14 -25.63
N GLN A 216 -6.34 7.68 -24.66
CA GLN A 216 -6.44 6.27 -24.25
C GLN A 216 -7.89 5.74 -24.31
N TRP A 217 -8.85 6.58 -24.74
CA TRP A 217 -10.29 6.33 -24.77
C TRP A 217 -10.93 6.95 -26.00
N ARG A 218 -12.01 6.34 -26.49
CA ARG A 218 -13.06 6.99 -27.29
C ARG A 218 -14.42 6.49 -26.80
N SER A 219 -15.31 7.39 -26.44
CA SER A 219 -16.70 7.05 -26.11
C SER A 219 -17.52 7.21 -27.36
N LEU A 220 -18.39 6.24 -27.59
CA LEU A 220 -19.53 6.43 -28.47
C LEU A 220 -20.69 6.74 -27.52
N PRO A 221 -21.10 8.00 -27.33
CA PRO A 221 -22.35 8.26 -26.66
C PRO A 221 -23.40 7.48 -27.43
N ASP A 222 -24.06 6.54 -26.76
CA ASP A 222 -25.29 6.02 -27.32
C ASP A 222 -26.33 7.12 -27.11
N GLU A 223 -26.52 7.97 -28.13
CA GLU A 223 -27.54 9.01 -28.08
C GLU A 223 -28.93 8.44 -27.81
N SER A 224 -29.15 7.15 -28.11
CA SER A 224 -30.39 6.44 -27.82
C SER A 224 -30.49 5.97 -26.37
N ASN A 225 -29.37 5.90 -25.63
CA ASN A 225 -29.35 5.47 -24.24
C ASN A 225 -28.34 6.26 -23.36
N PRO A 226 -28.75 7.40 -22.76
CA PRO A 226 -27.88 8.22 -21.92
C PRO A 226 -27.47 7.54 -20.60
N THR A 227 -27.99 6.35 -20.31
CA THR A 227 -27.61 5.56 -19.14
C THR A 227 -26.42 4.65 -19.42
N GLN A 228 -25.90 4.58 -20.65
CA GLN A 228 -24.81 3.68 -21.01
C GLN A 228 -23.67 4.43 -21.71
N ILE A 229 -22.44 4.08 -21.35
CA ILE A 229 -21.24 4.59 -22.01
C ILE A 229 -20.34 3.42 -22.34
N VAL A 230 -20.07 3.22 -23.63
CA VAL A 230 -19.15 2.19 -24.11
C VAL A 230 -17.87 2.85 -24.57
N GLY A 231 -16.73 2.24 -24.24
CA GLY A 231 -15.44 2.73 -24.70
C GLY A 231 -14.35 1.68 -24.60
N TYR A 232 -13.11 2.15 -24.77
CA TYR A 232 -11.91 1.33 -24.65
C TYR A 232 -10.94 2.01 -23.68
N ALA A 233 -10.17 1.20 -22.95
CA ALA A 233 -9.10 1.67 -22.06
C ALA A 233 -7.80 0.93 -22.39
N LEU A 234 -6.70 1.66 -22.40
CA LEU A 234 -5.35 1.12 -22.60
C LEU A 234 -4.49 1.46 -21.37
N ASP A 235 -3.80 0.48 -20.81
CA ASP A 235 -2.87 0.69 -19.70
C ASP A 235 -1.69 1.62 -20.07
N THR A 236 -1.02 2.17 -19.06
CA THR A 236 0.11 3.09 -19.24
C THR A 236 1.23 2.47 -20.09
N ASP A 237 1.51 1.18 -19.90
CA ASP A 237 2.55 0.45 -20.62
C ASP A 237 2.08 -0.02 -22.02
N LYS A 238 0.81 0.23 -22.39
CA LYS A 238 0.19 -0.17 -23.66
C LYS A 238 0.30 -1.67 -23.92
N THR A 239 0.15 -2.47 -22.88
CA THR A 239 0.21 -3.93 -22.90
C THR A 239 -1.15 -4.60 -22.71
N VAL A 240 -2.17 -3.86 -22.27
CA VAL A 240 -3.53 -4.33 -22.00
C VAL A 240 -4.53 -3.31 -22.55
N LEU A 241 -5.36 -3.76 -23.47
CA LEU A 241 -6.48 -3.01 -24.06
C LEU A 241 -7.78 -3.67 -23.63
N MET A 242 -8.74 -2.91 -23.13
CA MET A 242 -10.02 -3.44 -22.67
C MET A 242 -11.18 -2.64 -23.25
N GLU A 243 -12.21 -3.32 -23.73
CA GLU A 243 -13.56 -2.76 -23.91
C GLU A 243 -14.25 -2.58 -22.56
N PHE A 244 -14.87 -1.45 -22.29
CA PHE A 244 -15.69 -1.28 -21.09
C PHE A 244 -17.08 -0.75 -21.42
N LEU A 245 -18.00 -1.01 -20.49
CA LEU A 245 -19.33 -0.42 -20.42
C LEU A 245 -19.50 0.17 -19.03
N LEU A 246 -19.93 1.43 -18.97
CA LEU A 246 -20.47 2.06 -17.78
C LEU A 246 -21.99 2.06 -17.91
N ASN A 247 -22.67 1.49 -16.93
CA ASN A 247 -24.12 1.46 -16.88
C ASN A 247 -24.60 2.25 -15.67
N LYS A 248 -25.39 3.30 -15.91
CA LYS A 248 -25.96 4.13 -14.85
C LYS A 248 -26.99 3.30 -14.10
N GLU A 249 -26.77 3.17 -12.80
CA GLU A 249 -27.68 2.50 -11.89
C GLU A 249 -28.48 3.53 -11.09
N GLN A 250 -29.65 3.12 -10.56
CA GLN A 250 -30.37 3.95 -9.62
C GLN A 250 -29.58 4.00 -8.30
N GLY A 251 -28.96 5.15 -8.03
CA GLY A 251 -28.34 5.44 -6.74
C GLY A 251 -29.39 5.80 -5.70
N THR A 252 -29.09 5.53 -4.43
CA THR A 252 -29.92 5.94 -3.28
C THR A 252 -29.67 7.41 -2.88
N GLY A 253 -28.57 8.01 -3.36
CA GLY A 253 -28.15 9.37 -3.08
C GLY A 253 -28.40 10.37 -4.21
N ALA A 254 -27.97 11.61 -4.00
CA ALA A 254 -28.10 12.70 -4.97
C ALA A 254 -27.20 12.53 -6.21
N GLU A 255 -26.15 11.72 -6.10
CA GLU A 255 -25.19 11.46 -7.18
C GLU A 255 -25.48 10.11 -7.85
N PRO A 256 -25.48 10.04 -9.20
CA PRO A 256 -25.68 8.77 -9.89
C PRO A 256 -24.52 7.80 -9.66
N ILE A 257 -24.85 6.52 -9.49
CA ILE A 257 -23.89 5.43 -9.41
C ILE A 257 -23.79 4.75 -10.76
N TRP A 258 -22.60 4.31 -11.13
CA TRP A 258 -22.31 3.66 -12.40
C TRP A 258 -21.66 2.30 -12.14
N GLY A 259 -22.31 1.23 -12.58
CA GLY A 259 -21.70 -0.09 -12.63
C GLY A 259 -20.62 -0.11 -13.71
N VAL A 260 -19.48 -0.73 -13.41
CA VAL A 260 -18.33 -0.84 -14.32
C VAL A 260 -18.26 -2.26 -14.86
N TYR A 261 -18.23 -2.40 -16.17
CA TYR A 261 -18.18 -3.67 -16.86
C TYR A 261 -17.05 -3.70 -17.89
N HIS A 262 -16.51 -4.89 -18.16
CA HIS A 262 -15.55 -5.13 -19.23
C HIS A 262 -16.16 -6.04 -20.31
N GLY A 263 -15.86 -5.76 -21.56
CA GLY A 263 -16.12 -6.62 -22.71
C GLY A 263 -14.88 -7.45 -23.00
N ARG A 264 -14.41 -7.38 -24.24
CA ARG A 264 -13.14 -8.00 -24.64
C ARG A 264 -11.94 -7.35 -23.97
N VAL A 265 -10.98 -8.18 -23.61
CA VAL A 265 -9.69 -7.76 -23.09
C VAL A 265 -8.64 -8.32 -24.03
N PHE A 266 -7.71 -7.50 -24.47
CA PHE A 266 -6.56 -7.90 -25.25
C PHE A 266 -5.31 -7.59 -24.44
N PHE A 267 -4.30 -8.44 -24.53
CA PHE A 267 -3.01 -8.17 -23.94
C PHE A 267 -1.89 -8.53 -24.92
N ARG A 268 -0.69 -8.02 -24.67
CA ARG A 268 0.51 -8.39 -25.42
C ARG A 268 1.70 -8.44 -24.49
N THR A 269 2.64 -9.32 -24.80
CA THR A 269 3.90 -9.42 -24.06
C THR A 269 4.81 -8.25 -24.40
N VAL A 270 5.69 -7.92 -23.46
CA VAL A 270 6.77 -6.97 -23.68
C VAL A 270 8.07 -7.75 -23.54
N ALA A 271 8.87 -7.80 -24.59
CA ALA A 271 10.19 -8.40 -24.46
C ALA A 271 11.08 -7.44 -23.67
N ASP A 272 11.73 -7.96 -22.62
CA ASP A 272 12.69 -7.18 -21.84
C ASP A 272 13.94 -6.96 -22.68
N SER A 273 14.05 -5.78 -23.28
CA SER A 273 15.20 -5.38 -24.07
C SER A 273 16.42 -4.99 -23.21
N GLY A 274 16.33 -5.15 -21.88
CA GLY A 274 17.31 -4.64 -20.91
C GLY A 274 17.22 -3.12 -20.73
N GLU A 275 17.94 -2.61 -19.72
CA GLU A 275 17.98 -1.17 -19.41
C GLU A 275 18.51 -0.35 -20.60
N GLY A 276 17.60 0.37 -21.27
CA GLY A 276 17.89 1.27 -22.39
C GLY A 276 17.68 0.70 -23.79
N GLY A 277 17.19 -0.55 -23.92
CA GLY A 277 16.73 -1.09 -25.19
C GLY A 277 15.37 -0.51 -25.63
N ALA A 278 15.08 -0.57 -26.93
CA ALA A 278 13.75 -0.24 -27.43
C ALA A 278 12.74 -1.31 -26.99
N VAL A 279 11.63 -0.88 -26.37
CA VAL A 279 10.54 -1.77 -25.97
C VAL A 279 9.94 -2.40 -27.22
N THR A 280 10.08 -3.71 -27.37
CA THR A 280 9.40 -4.49 -28.41
C THR A 280 8.16 -5.14 -27.83
N TYR A 281 7.04 -4.94 -28.51
CA TYR A 281 5.75 -5.51 -28.14
C TYR A 281 5.49 -6.76 -28.95
N GLY A 282 4.97 -7.80 -28.31
CA GLY A 282 4.40 -8.95 -28.99
C GLY A 282 3.10 -8.60 -29.73
N GLU A 283 2.57 -9.59 -30.42
CA GLU A 283 1.23 -9.53 -30.99
C GLU A 283 0.16 -9.38 -29.91
N TRP A 284 -0.97 -8.75 -30.27
CA TRP A 284 -2.13 -8.72 -29.40
C TRP A 284 -2.79 -10.10 -29.36
N THR A 285 -3.07 -10.54 -28.14
CA THR A 285 -3.78 -11.77 -27.82
C THR A 285 -5.09 -11.39 -27.15
N ASP A 286 -6.20 -11.94 -27.65
CA ASP A 286 -7.50 -11.83 -26.98
C ASP A 286 -7.47 -12.69 -25.70
N PHE A 287 -7.67 -12.05 -24.56
CA PHE A 287 -7.76 -12.68 -23.25
C PHE A 287 -8.93 -13.68 -23.21
N ALA A 288 -10.00 -13.50 -24.00
CA ALA A 288 -11.08 -14.48 -24.11
C ALA A 288 -10.60 -15.80 -24.76
N ASN A 289 -9.65 -15.74 -25.70
CA ASN A 289 -9.15 -16.93 -26.39
C ASN A 289 -8.12 -17.71 -25.56
N GLU A 290 -7.44 -17.07 -24.61
CA GLU A 290 -6.44 -17.72 -23.76
C GLU A 290 -6.89 -17.93 -22.30
N GLN A 291 -7.74 -17.06 -21.74
CA GLN A 291 -8.03 -16.99 -20.30
C GLN A 291 -9.50 -17.14 -19.88
N LEU A 292 -10.50 -17.03 -20.77
CA LEU A 292 -11.82 -17.63 -20.44
C LEU A 292 -11.70 -19.16 -20.28
N SER A 293 -10.57 -19.75 -20.68
CA SER A 293 -10.16 -21.11 -20.35
C SER A 293 -9.71 -21.35 -18.89
N TYR A 294 -9.62 -20.33 -18.02
CA TYR A 294 -9.40 -20.51 -16.58
C TYR A 294 -10.70 -20.71 -15.78
N LEU A 295 -11.86 -20.34 -16.35
CA LEU A 295 -13.16 -20.44 -15.69
C LEU A 295 -14.22 -21.16 -16.55
N ASP A 296 -13.83 -21.75 -17.68
CA ASP A 296 -14.78 -22.42 -18.54
C ASP A 296 -15.25 -23.71 -17.88
N ARG A 297 -16.56 -23.76 -17.67
CA ARG A 297 -17.21 -24.99 -17.26
C ARG A 297 -17.37 -25.84 -18.52
N ASN A 298 -16.94 -27.09 -18.46
CA ASN A 298 -17.26 -28.07 -19.48
C ASN A 298 -18.79 -28.20 -19.63
N ALA A 299 -19.26 -28.98 -20.61
CA ALA A 299 -20.69 -29.16 -20.86
C ALA A 299 -21.50 -29.65 -19.63
N GLU A 300 -20.83 -30.17 -18.59
CA GLU A 300 -21.43 -30.61 -17.33
C GLU A 300 -21.31 -29.61 -16.17
N GLY A 301 -20.72 -28.43 -16.39
CA GLY A 301 -20.59 -27.43 -15.34
C GLY A 301 -19.28 -27.50 -14.53
N LYS A 302 -18.27 -28.30 -14.94
CA LYS A 302 -17.00 -28.49 -14.20
C LYS A 302 -15.83 -27.77 -14.87
N LEU A 303 -14.94 -27.19 -14.06
CA LEU A 303 -13.73 -26.53 -14.56
C LEU A 303 -12.72 -27.56 -15.09
N GLU A 304 -12.14 -27.34 -16.27
CA GLU A 304 -11.07 -28.17 -16.84
C GLU A 304 -9.81 -27.33 -17.10
N VAL A 305 -8.65 -27.75 -16.57
CA VAL A 305 -7.35 -27.10 -16.80
C VAL A 305 -6.75 -27.54 -18.14
N ARG A 306 -6.40 -26.55 -18.99
CA ARG A 306 -5.63 -26.80 -20.23
C ARG A 306 -4.12 -26.87 -19.96
N ASP A 307 -3.50 -27.90 -20.52
CA ASP A 307 -2.19 -28.41 -20.16
C ASP A 307 -0.95 -27.62 -20.68
N LYS A 308 -1.04 -26.30 -20.91
CA LYS A 308 0.01 -25.57 -21.68
C LYS A 308 0.49 -24.20 -21.20
N THR A 309 0.05 -23.68 -20.06
CA THR A 309 0.73 -22.50 -19.49
C THR A 309 1.97 -22.96 -18.74
N LYS A 310 3.16 -22.65 -19.29
CA LYS A 310 4.47 -22.95 -18.69
C LYS A 310 4.48 -22.55 -17.20
N ASP A 311 4.43 -23.57 -16.36
CA ASP A 311 4.81 -23.69 -14.95
C ASP A 311 4.30 -22.69 -13.87
N GLN A 312 3.58 -21.60 -14.18
CA GLN A 312 3.09 -20.67 -13.13
C GLN A 312 1.58 -20.31 -13.19
N GLY A 313 0.95 -20.39 -14.36
CA GLY A 313 -0.51 -20.25 -14.50
C GLY A 313 -1.34 -21.38 -13.88
N ARG A 314 -0.70 -22.53 -13.58
CA ARG A 314 -1.35 -23.70 -12.92
C ARG A 314 -1.85 -23.39 -11.51
N THR A 315 -1.16 -22.52 -10.76
CA THR A 315 -1.42 -22.34 -9.33
C THR A 315 -2.73 -21.62 -9.00
N VAL A 316 -3.18 -20.66 -9.83
CA VAL A 316 -4.49 -20.01 -9.62
C VAL A 316 -5.61 -20.93 -10.07
N ALA A 317 -5.42 -21.64 -11.19
CA ALA A 317 -6.35 -22.64 -11.69
C ALA A 317 -6.61 -23.77 -10.66
N GLU A 318 -5.57 -24.38 -10.08
CA GLU A 318 -5.72 -25.44 -9.07
C GLU A 318 -6.43 -24.96 -7.79
N LEU A 319 -6.25 -23.69 -7.40
CA LEU A 319 -6.98 -23.07 -6.28
C LEU A 319 -8.42 -22.66 -6.66
N LEU A 320 -8.67 -22.42 -7.95
CA LEU A 320 -9.98 -22.17 -8.55
C LEU A 320 -10.67 -23.46 -9.06
N GLU A 321 -10.04 -24.63 -9.00
CA GLU A 321 -10.66 -25.93 -9.29
C GLU A 321 -11.46 -26.50 -8.12
N THR A 322 -11.17 -26.07 -6.87
CA THR A 322 -12.00 -26.36 -5.67
C THR A 322 -12.35 -25.14 -4.79
N PRO A 323 -12.60 -23.94 -5.33
CA PRO A 323 -13.31 -22.93 -4.59
C PRO A 323 -14.71 -23.51 -4.36
N PRO A 324 -15.27 -23.42 -3.16
CA PRO A 324 -16.70 -23.57 -3.04
C PRO A 324 -17.33 -22.65 -4.11
N ALA A 325 -18.34 -23.13 -4.85
CA ALA A 325 -18.99 -22.40 -5.97
C ALA A 325 -19.38 -20.94 -5.61
N SER A 326 -19.41 -20.74 -4.31
CA SER A 326 -19.43 -19.57 -3.48
C SER A 326 -18.33 -18.48 -3.74
N LEU A 327 -17.14 -18.76 -4.28
CA LEU A 327 -16.07 -17.74 -4.43
C LEU A 327 -15.97 -17.08 -5.82
N VAL A 328 -16.78 -17.51 -6.79
CA VAL A 328 -16.90 -16.84 -8.09
C VAL A 328 -18.23 -16.09 -8.10
N ALA A 329 -18.18 -14.76 -8.15
CA ALA A 329 -19.40 -13.96 -8.07
C ALA A 329 -20.24 -14.31 -9.31
N PRO A 330 -21.53 -14.67 -9.16
CA PRO A 330 -22.38 -14.87 -10.32
C PRO A 330 -22.45 -13.55 -11.09
N THR A 331 -21.74 -13.48 -12.22
CA THR A 331 -21.75 -12.32 -13.09
C THR A 331 -23.00 -12.41 -13.95
N VAL A 332 -23.96 -11.50 -13.72
CA VAL A 332 -25.06 -11.31 -14.68
C VAL A 332 -24.49 -10.44 -15.80
N PRO A 333 -24.28 -10.98 -17.02
CA PRO A 333 -23.76 -10.20 -18.12
C PRO A 333 -24.76 -9.12 -18.53
N ALA A 334 -24.26 -7.96 -18.93
CA ALA A 334 -25.03 -6.94 -19.63
C ALA A 334 -24.88 -7.17 -21.13
N THR A 335 -25.99 -7.34 -21.84
CA THR A 335 -26.00 -7.38 -23.30
C THR A 335 -26.42 -6.02 -23.82
N ILE A 336 -25.62 -5.46 -24.74
CA ILE A 336 -25.97 -4.22 -25.43
C ILE A 336 -26.15 -4.47 -26.92
N SER A 337 -27.12 -3.80 -27.53
CA SER A 337 -27.19 -3.69 -28.98
C SER A 337 -26.02 -2.82 -29.45
N PRO A 338 -25.31 -3.18 -30.53
CA PRO A 338 -24.17 -2.41 -30.99
C PRO A 338 -24.59 -1.00 -31.41
N PRO A 339 -23.82 0.05 -31.03
CA PRO A 339 -24.08 1.39 -31.52
C PRO A 339 -23.91 1.44 -33.04
N VAL A 340 -24.85 2.07 -33.75
CA VAL A 340 -24.82 2.21 -35.21
C VAL A 340 -23.64 3.13 -35.58
N GLY A 341 -22.57 2.56 -36.15
CA GLY A 341 -21.41 3.32 -36.69
C GLY A 341 -20.10 3.27 -35.88
N GLY A 342 -19.97 2.39 -34.88
CA GLY A 342 -18.79 2.35 -33.99
C GLY A 342 -17.52 1.64 -34.51
N ASP A 343 -17.57 0.97 -35.66
CA ASP A 343 -16.49 0.06 -36.09
C ASP A 343 -15.26 0.78 -36.68
N ASP A 344 -15.40 1.99 -37.25
CA ASP A 344 -14.30 2.71 -37.92
C ASP A 344 -13.16 3.15 -37.01
N TYR A 345 -13.43 3.34 -35.72
CA TYR A 345 -12.39 3.77 -34.77
C TYR A 345 -11.63 2.61 -34.14
N LEU A 346 -12.30 1.48 -33.94
CA LEU A 346 -11.65 0.21 -33.63
C LEU A 346 -10.79 -0.23 -34.84
N ASN A 347 -11.23 0.08 -36.07
CA ASN A 347 -10.45 -0.13 -37.29
C ASN A 347 -9.12 0.65 -37.27
N GLU A 348 -9.05 1.88 -36.77
CA GLU A 348 -7.77 2.61 -36.68
C GLU A 348 -6.81 2.01 -35.64
N ALA A 349 -7.32 1.64 -34.46
CA ALA A 349 -6.52 1.05 -33.38
C ALA A 349 -6.10 -0.41 -33.67
N LEU A 350 -6.96 -1.20 -34.34
CA LEU A 350 -6.77 -2.63 -34.63
C LEU A 350 -6.44 -2.94 -36.10
N SER A 351 -6.45 -2.00 -37.05
CA SER A 351 -6.02 -2.26 -38.45
C SER A 351 -4.58 -2.73 -38.58
N LYS A 352 -3.80 -2.66 -37.51
CA LYS A 352 -2.45 -3.21 -37.41
C LYS A 352 -2.40 -4.61 -36.77
N ALA A 353 -3.52 -5.18 -36.35
CA ALA A 353 -3.60 -6.50 -35.72
C ALA A 353 -4.30 -7.53 -36.64
N PRO A 354 -3.71 -8.71 -36.92
CA PRO A 354 -4.12 -9.59 -38.02
C PRO A 354 -5.27 -10.58 -37.69
N TYR A 355 -6.23 -10.24 -36.83
CA TYR A 355 -7.24 -11.20 -36.37
C TYR A 355 -8.62 -11.09 -37.08
N ASN A 356 -9.11 -12.23 -37.56
CA ASN A 356 -10.46 -12.43 -38.08
C ASN A 356 -11.50 -12.19 -36.98
N ARG A 357 -12.48 -11.32 -37.27
CA ARG A 357 -13.47 -10.82 -36.31
C ARG A 357 -14.69 -11.74 -36.23
N PRO A 358 -15.13 -12.14 -35.04
CA PRO A 358 -16.51 -12.59 -34.83
C PRO A 358 -17.48 -11.46 -35.14
N SER A 359 -18.66 -11.77 -35.69
CA SER A 359 -19.64 -10.75 -36.06
C SER A 359 -20.09 -9.91 -34.85
N VAL A 360 -20.33 -8.63 -35.08
CA VAL A 360 -20.61 -7.58 -34.08
C VAL A 360 -22.00 -7.73 -33.42
N ALA A 361 -22.76 -8.75 -33.80
CA ALA A 361 -24.07 -9.02 -33.23
C ALA A 361 -23.92 -9.60 -31.82
N ASN A 362 -24.30 -8.80 -30.81
CA ASN A 362 -24.31 -9.11 -29.36
C ASN A 362 -22.94 -9.01 -28.67
N ARG A 363 -22.57 -7.78 -28.26
CA ARG A 363 -21.47 -7.60 -27.31
C ARG A 363 -21.95 -7.96 -25.91
N THR A 364 -21.19 -8.82 -25.24
CA THR A 364 -21.46 -9.24 -23.86
C THR A 364 -20.45 -8.56 -22.95
N PHE A 365 -20.94 -7.87 -21.92
CA PHE A 365 -20.13 -7.20 -20.91
C PHE A 365 -20.31 -7.87 -19.56
N TYR A 366 -19.20 -8.08 -18.86
CA TYR A 366 -19.16 -8.70 -17.53
C TYR A 366 -18.79 -7.64 -16.48
N PRO A 367 -19.37 -7.68 -15.27
CA PRO A 367 -18.97 -6.78 -14.20
C PRO A 367 -17.47 -6.84 -13.93
N VAL A 368 -16.81 -5.69 -13.84
CA VAL A 368 -15.46 -5.61 -13.31
C VAL A 368 -15.53 -5.87 -11.82
N ASN A 369 -15.01 -7.00 -11.37
CA ASN A 369 -14.94 -7.30 -9.94
C ASN A 369 -13.63 -6.78 -9.35
N VAL A 370 -13.69 -6.26 -8.13
CA VAL A 370 -12.55 -5.68 -7.40
C VAL A 370 -12.47 -6.24 -6.00
N ALA A 371 -11.27 -6.35 -5.46
CA ALA A 371 -11.03 -6.91 -4.13
C ALA A 371 -11.82 -6.11 -3.09
N GLN A 372 -12.38 -6.82 -2.10
CA GLN A 372 -12.89 -6.20 -0.88
C GLN A 372 -12.00 -6.55 0.31
N ASN A 373 -11.94 -5.67 1.29
CA ASN A 373 -11.25 -5.92 2.55
C ASN A 373 -11.97 -7.05 3.32
N PRO A 374 -11.27 -8.03 3.91
CA PRO A 374 -11.96 -9.08 4.68
C PRO A 374 -12.56 -8.55 5.99
N PHE A 375 -12.21 -7.33 6.41
CA PHE A 375 -12.77 -6.65 7.57
C PHE A 375 -13.33 -5.27 7.18
N PRO A 376 -14.34 -5.21 6.28
CA PRO A 376 -14.76 -3.93 5.76
C PRO A 376 -15.44 -3.09 6.86
N PRO A 377 -15.19 -1.77 6.91
CA PRO A 377 -15.85 -0.86 7.85
C PRO A 377 -17.36 -0.72 7.57
N TYR A 378 -17.84 -1.25 6.45
CA TYR A 378 -19.27 -1.27 6.10
C TYR A 378 -19.93 -2.62 6.44
N PHE A 379 -19.23 -3.53 7.13
CA PHE A 379 -19.75 -4.81 7.63
C PHE A 379 -19.95 -4.77 9.16
N VAL A 380 -20.54 -3.69 9.69
CA VAL A 380 -20.71 -3.46 11.15
C VAL A 380 -22.05 -4.02 11.65
N ARG A 381 -22.45 -5.20 11.16
CA ARG A 381 -23.73 -5.78 11.58
C ARG A 381 -23.68 -6.31 13.02
N ASP A 382 -22.50 -6.68 13.53
CA ASP A 382 -22.39 -7.41 14.80
C ASP A 382 -21.79 -6.59 15.97
N GLN A 383 -21.02 -5.53 15.73
CA GLN A 383 -20.66 -4.59 16.82
C GLN A 383 -21.92 -3.89 17.36
N ALA A 384 -22.87 -3.57 16.48
CA ALA A 384 -24.12 -2.93 16.87
C ALA A 384 -25.13 -3.88 17.53
N LYS A 385 -24.98 -5.22 17.41
CA LYS A 385 -25.90 -6.20 18.08
C LYS A 385 -25.78 -6.20 19.60
N ASN A 386 -24.66 -5.73 20.15
CA ASN A 386 -24.45 -5.62 21.60
C ASN A 386 -24.68 -4.18 22.12
N GLU A 387 -24.92 -3.23 21.23
CA GLU A 387 -25.36 -1.89 21.59
C GLU A 387 -26.89 -1.89 21.74
N SER A 388 -27.46 -0.92 22.47
CA SER A 388 -28.90 -0.87 22.74
C SER A 388 -29.73 -1.08 21.47
N ASP A 389 -30.83 -1.84 21.55
CA ASP A 389 -31.73 -2.17 20.43
C ASP A 389 -32.08 -0.96 19.53
N ASP A 390 -32.12 0.25 20.07
CA ASP A 390 -32.44 1.48 19.35
C ASP A 390 -31.32 1.96 18.40
N ALA A 391 -30.04 1.84 18.82
CA ALA A 391 -28.90 2.17 17.96
C ALA A 391 -28.76 1.15 16.82
N TYR A 392 -28.99 -0.13 17.13
CA TYR A 392 -29.02 -1.20 16.14
C TYR A 392 -30.17 -1.06 15.14
N LYS A 393 -31.38 -0.73 15.61
CA LYS A 393 -32.53 -0.47 14.73
C LYS A 393 -32.32 0.76 13.85
N ALA A 394 -31.84 1.86 14.41
CA ALA A 394 -31.51 3.06 13.64
C ALA A 394 -30.41 2.79 12.61
N TYR A 395 -29.42 1.96 12.94
CA TYR A 395 -28.42 1.47 11.99
C TYR A 395 -29.06 0.65 10.87
N LYS A 396 -29.85 -0.38 11.21
CA LYS A 396 -30.47 -1.31 10.27
C LYS A 396 -31.45 -0.63 9.32
N GLU A 397 -32.30 0.27 9.81
CA GLU A 397 -33.28 1.01 9.00
C GLU A 397 -32.62 2.00 8.03
N ARG A 398 -31.42 2.49 8.37
CA ARG A 398 -30.59 3.35 7.52
C ARG A 398 -29.80 2.54 6.51
N ASP A 399 -29.28 1.39 6.93
CA ASP A 399 -28.48 0.46 6.12
C ASP A 399 -29.32 -0.15 4.99
N GLU A 400 -30.53 -0.67 5.27
CA GLU A 400 -31.42 -1.25 4.24
C GLU A 400 -31.83 -0.26 3.14
N LYS A 401 -31.65 1.06 3.35
CA LYS A 401 -31.93 2.11 2.36
C LYS A 401 -30.69 2.72 1.71
N GLU A 402 -29.48 2.45 2.22
CA GLU A 402 -28.21 3.08 1.80
C GLU A 402 -27.06 2.05 1.72
N LEU A 403 -27.24 0.88 1.10
CA LEU A 403 -26.14 -0.09 1.00
C LEU A 403 -25.06 0.40 0.02
N GLU A 404 -24.21 1.31 0.51
CA GLU A 404 -22.91 1.70 -0.04
C GLU A 404 -21.89 0.55 0.03
N LEU A 405 -22.34 -0.72 0.06
CA LEU A 405 -21.47 -1.90 0.08
C LEU A 405 -20.45 -1.91 -1.05
N TYR A 406 -20.77 -1.26 -2.18
CA TYR A 406 -19.83 -1.09 -3.28
C TYR A 406 -18.57 -0.30 -2.88
N LYS A 407 -18.61 0.47 -1.78
CA LYS A 407 -17.45 1.16 -1.19
C LYS A 407 -16.53 0.22 -0.42
N ASN A 408 -16.89 -1.04 -0.20
CA ASN A 408 -15.93 -2.06 0.25
C ASN A 408 -14.88 -2.38 -0.82
N ALA A 409 -15.06 -1.91 -2.05
CA ALA A 409 -14.05 -2.04 -3.10
C ALA A 409 -12.76 -1.35 -2.68
N VAL A 410 -11.65 -2.08 -2.78
CA VAL A 410 -10.37 -1.67 -2.24
C VAL A 410 -9.57 -0.87 -3.25
N THR A 411 -9.04 0.26 -2.80
CA THR A 411 -8.02 1.07 -3.49
C THR A 411 -6.67 1.02 -2.75
N GLY A 412 -5.65 1.69 -3.27
CA GLY A 412 -4.35 1.78 -2.60
C GLY A 412 -4.45 2.52 -1.26
N ASP A 413 -3.66 2.09 -0.29
CA ASP A 413 -3.61 2.57 1.08
C ASP A 413 -2.58 3.67 1.31
N TYR A 414 -2.58 4.22 2.53
CA TYR A 414 -1.51 5.12 2.99
C TYR A 414 -0.37 4.30 3.58
N ASP A 415 0.57 3.97 2.71
CA ASP A 415 1.83 3.35 3.11
C ASP A 415 2.69 4.35 3.90
N LEU A 416 2.65 4.27 5.23
CA LEU A 416 3.52 5.07 6.09
C LEU A 416 4.98 4.86 5.69
N PHE A 417 5.73 5.96 5.55
CA PHE A 417 7.14 5.94 5.23
C PHE A 417 7.97 5.84 6.51
N ALA A 418 7.76 6.75 7.46
CA ALA A 418 8.46 6.79 8.73
C ALA A 418 7.63 7.54 9.78
N ILE A 419 7.82 7.20 11.06
CA ILE A 419 7.29 7.93 12.21
C ILE A 419 8.45 8.35 13.09
N TRP A 420 8.62 9.66 13.32
CA TRP A 420 9.70 10.19 14.16
C TRP A 420 9.11 11.04 15.28
N PRO A 421 9.11 10.55 16.53
CA PRO A 421 8.60 11.32 17.65
C PRO A 421 9.45 12.56 17.95
N VAL A 422 8.78 13.64 18.33
CA VAL A 422 9.44 14.87 18.78
C VAL A 422 9.87 14.72 20.23
N GLN A 423 11.09 15.14 20.53
CA GLN A 423 11.65 15.10 21.87
C GLN A 423 11.00 16.12 22.81
N PRO A 424 11.02 15.90 24.15
CA PRO A 424 11.48 14.70 24.86
C PRO A 424 10.34 13.71 25.17
N VAL A 425 9.17 13.87 24.52
CA VAL A 425 7.88 13.40 25.06
C VAL A 425 7.73 11.88 25.01
N VAL A 426 8.41 11.19 24.09
CA VAL A 426 8.19 9.76 23.85
C VAL A 426 9.31 8.91 24.47
N SER A 427 8.92 7.83 25.13
CA SER A 427 9.87 6.91 25.74
C SER A 427 10.46 5.96 24.70
N TRP A 428 11.73 5.58 24.87
CA TRP A 428 12.39 4.57 24.02
C TRP A 428 11.58 3.28 23.84
N ARG A 429 10.77 2.90 24.84
CA ARG A 429 9.96 1.69 24.81
C ARG A 429 8.88 1.73 23.72
N ASP A 430 8.43 2.93 23.35
CA ASP A 430 7.38 3.11 22.35
C ASP A 430 7.92 2.95 20.92
N LEU A 431 9.25 2.99 20.75
CA LEU A 431 9.94 2.84 19.46
C LEU A 431 10.54 1.44 19.22
N VAL A 432 10.36 0.52 20.18
CA VAL A 432 10.78 -0.89 20.05
C VAL A 432 9.81 -1.63 19.12
N ARG A 433 10.31 -2.33 18.10
CA ARG A 433 9.45 -3.16 17.23
C ARG A 433 9.04 -4.45 17.92
N LEU A 434 7.95 -5.06 17.44
CA LEU A 434 7.52 -6.38 17.92
C LEU A 434 8.63 -7.44 17.84
N ASN A 435 9.48 -7.35 16.82
CA ASN A 435 10.56 -8.31 16.59
C ASN A 435 11.78 -8.08 17.49
N ASP A 436 12.02 -6.82 17.86
CA ASP A 436 13.08 -6.43 18.79
C ASP A 436 12.88 -6.99 20.19
N MET A 437 11.63 -7.09 20.65
CA MET A 437 11.32 -7.61 21.99
C MET A 437 11.78 -9.06 22.21
N ARG A 438 12.14 -9.79 21.14
CA ARG A 438 12.48 -11.22 21.18
C ARG A 438 13.95 -11.51 20.89
N ALA A 439 14.74 -10.50 20.51
CA ALA A 439 16.11 -10.69 20.05
C ALA A 439 17.17 -10.38 21.12
N THR A 440 18.37 -10.95 20.96
CA THR A 440 19.54 -10.71 21.80
C THR A 440 20.36 -9.51 21.30
N PRO A 441 20.99 -8.72 22.19
CA PRO A 441 21.70 -7.49 21.81
C PRO A 441 22.87 -7.76 20.84
N ALA A 442 23.09 -6.84 19.90
CA ALA A 442 24.27 -6.83 19.05
C ALA A 442 25.53 -6.39 19.81
N PRO A 443 26.73 -6.91 19.47
CA PRO A 443 27.99 -6.44 20.03
C PRO A 443 28.31 -5.00 19.59
N ALA A 444 28.75 -4.17 20.54
CA ALA A 444 29.06 -2.75 20.32
C ALA A 444 30.36 -2.52 19.50
N THR A 445 30.40 -1.45 18.71
CA THR A 445 31.64 -0.90 18.11
C THR A 445 31.88 0.53 18.63
N SER A 446 33.03 1.14 18.32
CA SER A 446 33.39 2.48 18.85
C SER A 446 32.55 3.64 18.31
N ILE A 447 31.89 3.46 17.16
CA ILE A 447 31.08 4.47 16.46
C ILE A 447 29.57 4.29 16.76
N PHE A 448 29.14 3.04 16.94
CA PHE A 448 27.74 2.68 17.13
C PHE A 448 27.50 2.11 18.52
N LEU A 449 26.60 2.73 19.27
CA LEU A 449 26.19 2.24 20.57
C LEU A 449 24.95 1.36 20.40
N PRO A 450 24.95 0.10 20.87
CA PRO A 450 23.75 -0.71 20.83
C PRO A 450 22.66 -0.07 21.70
N VAL A 451 21.45 0.03 21.16
CA VAL A 451 20.31 0.51 21.92
C VAL A 451 19.82 -0.63 22.80
N GLY A 452 20.06 -0.55 24.11
CA GLY A 452 19.86 -1.69 25.03
C GLY A 452 18.46 -2.31 25.03
N ALA A 453 17.43 -1.56 24.65
CA ALA A 453 16.05 -2.04 24.55
C ALA A 453 15.64 -2.53 23.15
N LYS A 454 16.49 -2.34 22.13
CA LYS A 454 16.19 -2.57 20.72
C LYS A 454 17.37 -3.27 20.03
N PRO A 455 17.44 -4.62 20.06
CA PRO A 455 18.60 -5.40 19.61
C PRO A 455 18.97 -5.20 18.13
N PHE A 456 18.05 -4.72 17.29
CA PHE A 456 18.33 -4.35 15.91
C PHE A 456 18.56 -2.84 15.71
N ALA A 457 18.75 -2.06 16.77
CA ALA A 457 19.03 -0.64 16.65
C ALA A 457 20.40 -0.24 17.23
N LEU A 458 21.02 0.70 16.53
CA LEU A 458 22.31 1.28 16.85
C LEU A 458 22.16 2.80 16.92
N GLU A 459 22.68 3.43 17.95
CA GLU A 459 22.78 4.89 18.05
C GLU A 459 24.11 5.35 17.43
N ILE A 460 24.07 6.44 16.67
CA ILE A 460 25.27 7.05 16.09
C ILE A 460 25.90 7.95 17.15
N ARG A 461 27.09 7.61 17.64
CA ARG A 461 27.72 8.35 18.76
C ARG A 461 27.92 9.83 18.49
N ALA A 462 28.20 10.19 17.24
CA ALA A 462 28.51 11.55 16.83
C ALA A 462 27.26 12.41 16.58
N THR A 463 26.09 11.80 16.44
CA THR A 463 24.79 12.47 16.36
C THR A 463 23.84 11.77 17.32
N PRO A 464 23.88 12.18 18.61
CA PRO A 464 22.88 11.76 19.57
C PRO A 464 21.50 11.89 18.95
N ASP A 465 20.62 10.94 19.25
CA ASP A 465 19.23 10.95 18.79
C ASP A 465 18.96 10.55 17.33
N VAL A 466 20.00 10.24 16.56
CA VAL A 466 19.88 9.53 15.28
C VAL A 466 20.19 8.05 15.46
N TYR A 467 19.23 7.21 15.10
CA TYR A 467 19.31 5.77 15.27
C TYR A 467 19.26 5.05 13.93
N ILE A 468 20.04 3.99 13.83
CA ILE A 468 20.07 3.08 12.70
C ILE A 468 19.31 1.83 13.08
N GLU A 469 18.32 1.48 12.28
CA GLU A 469 17.60 0.23 12.39
C GLU A 469 18.11 -0.77 11.35
N VAL A 470 18.68 -1.87 11.85
CA VAL A 470 19.17 -2.99 11.06
C VAL A 470 18.04 -4.00 10.95
N VAL A 471 17.08 -3.73 10.06
CA VAL A 471 15.97 -4.65 9.81
C VAL A 471 16.51 -5.91 9.13
N PRO A 472 16.30 -7.12 9.72
CA PRO A 472 16.70 -8.37 9.09
C PRO A 472 16.00 -8.62 7.74
N GLY A 473 16.50 -9.61 6.99
CA GLY A 473 15.84 -10.05 5.75
C GLY A 473 14.50 -10.74 6.01
N PHE A 474 13.75 -11.01 4.94
CA PHE A 474 12.44 -11.64 5.02
C PHE A 474 12.48 -12.99 5.76
N THR A 475 13.47 -13.84 5.50
CA THR A 475 13.56 -15.16 6.12
C THR A 475 13.77 -15.08 7.63
N GLU A 476 14.59 -14.13 8.10
CA GLU A 476 14.88 -13.98 9.51
C GLU A 476 13.71 -13.39 10.29
N ILE A 477 12.90 -12.54 9.65
CA ILE A 477 11.88 -11.74 10.31
C ILE A 477 10.47 -12.35 10.27
N ASP A 478 10.17 -13.16 9.25
CA ASP A 478 8.85 -13.78 9.02
C ASP A 478 8.31 -14.55 10.25
N PRO A 479 9.12 -15.27 11.05
CA PRO A 479 8.61 -15.95 12.26
C PRO A 479 8.21 -15.01 13.40
N TYR A 480 8.65 -13.76 13.36
CA TYR A 480 8.43 -12.77 14.41
C TYR A 480 7.39 -11.72 13.99
N GLU A 481 7.29 -11.45 12.69
CA GLU A 481 6.38 -10.48 12.11
C GLU A 481 4.92 -10.79 12.42
N ASN A 482 4.14 -9.75 12.71
CA ASN A 482 2.70 -9.92 12.88
C ASN A 482 2.06 -10.14 11.50
N GLN A 483 1.31 -11.23 11.35
CA GLN A 483 0.69 -11.62 10.08
C GLN A 483 -0.32 -10.60 9.52
N GLU A 484 -0.85 -9.70 10.35
CA GLU A 484 -1.91 -8.76 9.97
C GLU A 484 -1.43 -7.31 9.81
N ILE A 485 -0.40 -6.90 10.57
CA ILE A 485 0.07 -5.50 10.59
C ILE A 485 1.58 -5.35 10.28
N GLY A 486 2.26 -6.47 10.04
CA GLY A 486 3.68 -6.50 9.73
C GLY A 486 4.60 -6.18 10.91
N ASN A 487 5.85 -5.80 10.60
CA ASN A 487 6.91 -5.50 11.58
C ASN A 487 6.79 -4.09 12.18
N ILE A 488 5.80 -3.87 13.03
CA ILE A 488 5.40 -2.54 13.52
C ILE A 488 5.92 -2.22 14.94
N THR A 489 6.06 -0.94 15.29
CA THR A 489 6.29 -0.44 16.67
C THR A 489 4.99 -0.04 17.37
N ASN A 490 4.98 0.08 18.70
CA ASN A 490 3.84 0.63 19.44
C ASN A 490 3.55 2.09 19.06
N GLY A 491 4.58 2.89 18.79
CA GLY A 491 4.44 4.26 18.29
C GLY A 491 3.72 4.30 16.94
N THR A 492 4.13 3.45 16.00
CA THR A 492 3.48 3.36 14.67
C THR A 492 2.03 2.85 14.78
N ILE A 493 1.74 1.91 15.68
CA ILE A 493 0.36 1.47 15.97
C ILE A 493 -0.46 2.66 16.48
N THR A 494 0.06 3.40 17.47
CA THR A 494 -0.63 4.53 18.07
C THR A 494 -0.93 5.60 17.03
N VAL A 495 0.06 6.00 16.22
CA VAL A 495 -0.14 6.97 15.14
C VAL A 495 -1.19 6.47 14.14
N SER A 496 -1.13 5.20 13.74
CA SER A 496 -2.09 4.63 12.79
C SER A 496 -3.52 4.63 13.35
N GLN A 497 -3.70 4.32 14.63
CA GLN A 497 -5.00 4.36 15.29
C GLN A 497 -5.56 5.79 15.35
N TYR A 498 -4.75 6.75 15.80
CA TYR A 498 -5.17 8.15 15.80
C TYR A 498 -5.52 8.61 14.39
N LEU A 499 -4.71 8.30 13.38
CA LEU A 499 -4.98 8.65 11.99
C LEU A 499 -6.33 8.09 11.52
N ASN A 500 -6.58 6.81 11.76
CA ASN A 500 -7.85 6.16 11.39
C ASN A 500 -9.04 6.82 12.10
N ASP A 501 -8.92 7.14 13.39
CA ASP A 501 -9.94 7.86 14.16
C ASP A 501 -10.18 9.27 13.59
N ARG A 502 -9.11 9.99 13.23
CA ARG A 502 -9.20 11.35 12.67
C ARG A 502 -9.88 11.35 11.31
N VAL A 503 -9.52 10.43 10.42
CA VAL A 503 -10.18 10.27 9.11
C VAL A 503 -11.67 9.95 9.31
N THR A 504 -11.98 9.08 10.26
CA THR A 504 -13.35 8.72 10.64
C THR A 504 -14.16 9.95 11.08
N ILE A 505 -13.62 10.75 11.99
CA ILE A 505 -14.27 11.97 12.49
C ILE A 505 -14.45 13.01 11.37
N GLN A 506 -13.41 13.25 10.57
CA GLN A 506 -13.40 14.30 9.56
C GLN A 506 -14.28 13.98 8.35
N SER A 507 -14.39 12.70 7.97
CA SER A 507 -15.27 12.28 6.87
C SER A 507 -16.76 12.49 7.16
N LYS A 508 -17.14 12.72 8.43
CA LYS A 508 -18.53 12.79 8.91
C LYS A 508 -19.36 11.54 8.59
N ARG A 509 -18.71 10.42 8.25
CA ARG A 509 -19.37 9.15 7.93
C ARG A 509 -19.70 8.33 9.18
N GLY A 510 -19.39 8.84 10.37
CA GLY A 510 -19.49 8.09 11.63
C GLY A 510 -18.56 6.88 11.60
N PHE A 511 -18.95 5.77 12.22
CA PHE A 511 -18.18 4.51 12.26
C PHE A 511 -17.95 3.83 10.90
N ARG A 512 -18.32 4.47 9.77
CA ARG A 512 -18.27 3.91 8.41
C ARG A 512 -17.04 4.35 7.61
N SER A 513 -15.99 4.86 8.25
CA SER A 513 -14.77 5.21 7.53
C SER A 513 -13.86 4.01 7.42
N ALA A 514 -13.31 3.81 6.23
CA ALA A 514 -12.18 2.93 6.04
C ALA A 514 -11.00 3.35 6.92
N ASN A 515 -10.29 2.35 7.42
CA ASN A 515 -8.97 2.57 7.99
C ASN A 515 -8.07 3.13 6.87
N ALA A 516 -7.32 4.17 7.21
CA ALA A 516 -6.38 4.83 6.32
C ALA A 516 -5.00 4.15 6.34
N SER A 517 -4.53 3.76 7.53
CA SER A 517 -3.27 3.06 7.77
C SER A 517 -3.52 1.69 8.38
N PHE A 518 -2.89 0.65 7.83
CA PHE A 518 -3.10 -0.75 8.26
C PHE A 518 -1.85 -1.43 8.82
N HIS A 519 -0.66 -0.94 8.48
CA HIS A 519 0.57 -1.68 8.75
C HIS A 519 1.74 -0.78 9.11
N SER A 520 2.88 -1.42 9.36
CA SER A 520 4.14 -0.75 9.66
C SER A 520 4.52 0.32 8.63
N ASP A 521 5.38 1.23 9.09
CA ASP A 521 6.13 2.15 8.25
C ASP A 521 7.18 1.41 7.40
N GLU A 522 7.56 2.02 6.27
CA GLU A 522 8.57 1.52 5.36
C GLU A 522 9.91 1.30 6.10
N GLY A 523 10.28 2.12 7.10
CA GLY A 523 11.51 1.93 7.88
C GLY A 523 11.68 0.52 8.46
N GLY A 524 10.57 -0.18 8.73
CA GLY A 524 10.54 -1.55 9.27
C GLY A 524 10.48 -2.67 8.26
N ARG A 525 10.38 -2.33 6.98
CA ARG A 525 10.14 -3.31 5.94
C ARG A 525 11.42 -4.12 5.68
N PRO A 526 11.34 -5.45 5.74
CA PRO A 526 12.48 -6.32 5.43
C PRO A 526 12.94 -6.14 3.99
N GLY A 527 14.26 -6.23 3.77
CA GLY A 527 14.84 -6.25 2.43
C GLY A 527 14.63 -4.98 1.60
N ILE A 528 14.44 -3.83 2.23
CA ILE A 528 14.50 -2.53 1.55
C ILE A 528 15.85 -2.39 0.86
N ASP A 529 15.85 -1.95 -0.40
CA ASP A 529 17.06 -1.65 -1.17
C ASP A 529 17.01 -0.28 -1.88
N GLU A 530 15.94 0.49 -1.67
CA GLU A 530 15.71 1.81 -2.24
C GLU A 530 14.88 2.71 -1.32
N ILE A 531 14.92 4.03 -1.56
CA ILE A 531 13.92 4.97 -1.05
C ILE A 531 12.91 5.21 -2.17
N ASP A 532 11.64 4.98 -1.88
CA ASP A 532 10.54 5.31 -2.79
C ASP A 532 10.20 6.81 -2.67
N TYR A 533 10.45 7.56 -3.75
CA TYR A 533 9.96 8.93 -3.92
C TYR A 533 8.75 8.95 -4.87
N ASP A 534 7.77 9.83 -4.70
CA ASP A 534 7.72 10.95 -3.74
C ASP A 534 7.05 10.52 -2.40
N PHE A 535 7.28 11.24 -1.30
CA PHE A 535 6.56 11.03 -0.03
C PHE A 535 6.27 12.36 0.69
N ALA A 536 5.12 12.42 1.36
CA ALA A 536 4.69 13.57 2.14
C ALA A 536 5.12 13.44 3.61
N VAL A 537 5.43 14.55 4.25
CA VAL A 537 5.86 14.62 5.66
C VAL A 537 5.03 15.66 6.38
N PHE A 538 4.28 15.24 7.39
CA PHE A 538 3.46 16.11 8.23
C PHE A 538 4.20 16.38 9.53
N LEU A 539 4.49 17.65 9.79
CA LEU A 539 5.16 18.11 11.01
C LEU A 539 4.11 18.53 12.05
N PRO A 540 4.31 18.24 13.34
CA PRO A 540 3.54 18.88 14.40
C PRO A 540 3.66 20.41 14.28
N SER A 541 2.57 21.12 14.51
CA SER A 541 2.47 22.57 14.29
C SER A 541 3.51 23.34 15.09
N ASP A 542 3.67 23.02 16.38
CA ASP A 542 4.67 23.63 17.26
C ASP A 542 6.10 23.41 16.73
N LEU A 543 6.37 22.22 16.18
CA LEU A 543 7.66 21.92 15.56
C LEU A 543 7.83 22.72 14.27
N ALA A 544 6.82 22.73 13.40
CA ALA A 544 6.84 23.46 12.15
C ALA A 544 7.06 24.97 12.34
N GLU A 545 6.44 25.59 13.35
CA GLU A 545 6.66 27.00 13.72
C GLU A 545 8.11 27.30 14.08
N SER A 546 8.82 26.34 14.64
CA SER A 546 10.24 26.49 15.01
C SER A 546 11.20 26.22 13.86
N LEU A 547 10.84 25.32 12.94
CA LEU A 547 11.72 24.83 11.87
C LEU A 547 11.51 25.51 10.53
N LEU A 548 10.28 25.94 10.23
CA LEU A 548 9.92 26.44 8.91
C LEU A 548 9.79 27.98 8.92
N PRO A 549 10.04 28.65 7.77
CA PRO A 549 9.79 30.08 7.66
C PRO A 549 8.34 30.43 8.00
N LYS A 550 8.07 31.55 8.67
CA LYS A 550 6.71 31.99 9.07
C LYS A 550 5.70 32.05 7.92
N GLN A 551 6.15 32.28 6.69
CA GLN A 551 5.29 32.29 5.51
C GLN A 551 4.77 30.88 5.14
N ALA A 552 5.46 29.84 5.59
CA ALA A 552 5.12 28.44 5.37
C ALA A 552 4.11 27.89 6.39
N THR A 553 4.03 28.48 7.60
CA THR A 553 3.27 27.92 8.74
C THR A 553 1.90 28.55 8.94
N GLY A 554 1.49 29.52 8.11
CA GLY A 554 0.17 30.15 8.18
C GLY A 554 -0.98 29.33 7.59
N GLY A 555 -0.68 28.17 7.01
CA GLY A 555 -1.65 27.29 6.36
C GLY A 555 -2.40 26.37 7.34
N PRO A 556 -3.46 25.69 6.87
CA PRO A 556 -4.18 24.70 7.67
C PRO A 556 -3.39 23.41 7.94
N ILE A 557 -2.23 23.25 7.31
CA ILE A 557 -1.35 22.09 7.42
C ILE A 557 0.11 22.56 7.36
N SER A 558 0.99 21.80 8.02
CA SER A 558 2.43 21.96 8.02
C SER A 558 3.06 20.72 7.39
N ALA A 559 3.07 20.68 6.06
CA ALA A 559 3.52 19.51 5.30
C ALA A 559 4.66 19.83 4.33
N LEU A 560 5.53 18.84 4.13
CA LEU A 560 6.60 18.84 3.14
C LEU A 560 6.38 17.72 2.12
N LEU A 561 6.80 17.91 0.87
CA LEU A 561 6.83 16.88 -0.17
C LEU A 561 8.29 16.60 -0.57
N ILE A 562 8.74 15.39 -0.27
CA ILE A 562 10.11 14.94 -0.56
C ILE A 562 10.09 14.15 -1.86
N THR A 563 10.79 14.67 -2.86
CA THR A 563 10.80 14.13 -4.23
C THR A 563 12.12 13.51 -4.65
N ASN A 564 13.17 13.72 -3.86
CA ASN A 564 14.50 13.22 -4.16
C ASN A 564 15.37 13.10 -2.90
N HIS A 565 16.54 12.49 -3.07
CA HIS A 565 17.48 12.20 -2.00
C HIS A 565 18.12 13.43 -1.37
N ILE A 566 18.26 14.56 -2.09
CA ILE A 566 18.80 15.80 -1.52
C ILE A 566 17.81 16.36 -0.50
N GLN A 567 16.53 16.40 -0.88
CA GLN A 567 15.45 16.85 0.02
C GLN A 567 15.27 15.92 1.22
N PHE A 568 15.42 14.60 1.03
CA PHE A 568 15.39 13.65 2.15
C PHE A 568 16.53 13.92 3.14
N VAL A 569 17.72 14.15 2.62
CA VAL A 569 18.90 14.52 3.38
C VAL A 569 18.69 15.84 4.16
N GLU A 570 18.14 16.87 3.51
CA GLU A 570 17.80 18.16 4.14
C GLU A 570 16.79 17.96 5.28
N LEU A 571 15.78 17.11 5.07
CA LEU A 571 14.80 16.75 6.09
C LEU A 571 15.45 16.09 7.32
N ILE A 572 16.37 15.14 7.13
CA ILE A 572 17.05 14.48 8.27
C ILE A 572 17.85 15.51 9.07
N GLY A 573 18.58 16.41 8.39
CA GLY A 573 19.31 17.48 9.06
C GLY A 573 18.39 18.43 9.85
N LEU A 574 17.21 18.73 9.30
CA LEU A 574 16.21 19.58 9.94
C LEU A 574 15.63 18.95 11.22
N LEU A 575 15.51 17.61 11.27
CA LEU A 575 14.86 16.90 12.37
C LEU A 575 15.82 16.38 13.45
N ALA A 576 17.12 16.26 13.16
CA ALA A 576 18.08 15.57 14.02
C ALA A 576 18.12 16.09 15.47
N ASP A 577 18.02 17.41 15.68
CA ASP A 577 18.07 18.03 17.01
C ASP A 577 16.71 18.10 17.72
N HIS A 578 15.65 17.63 17.07
CA HIS A 578 14.28 17.82 17.55
C HIS A 578 13.51 16.51 17.69
N CYS A 579 13.93 15.47 16.97
CA CYS A 579 13.20 14.22 16.84
C CYS A 579 14.10 13.00 17.06
N PHE A 580 13.49 11.91 17.51
CA PHE A 580 14.13 10.60 17.45
C PHE A 580 14.06 10.06 16.02
N VAL A 581 15.08 10.38 15.22
CA VAL A 581 15.14 10.00 13.80
C VAL A 581 15.67 8.57 13.67
N MET A 582 14.77 7.65 13.32
CA MET A 582 15.13 6.26 13.01
C MET A 582 15.29 6.08 11.50
N LEU A 583 16.49 5.68 11.07
CA LEU A 583 16.84 5.38 9.70
C LEU A 583 17.06 3.89 9.53
N ASN A 584 16.44 3.27 8.53
CA ASN A 584 16.87 1.94 8.08
C ASN A 584 18.31 2.02 7.52
N HIS A 585 19.11 0.96 7.69
CA HIS A 585 20.49 0.88 7.20
C HIS A 585 20.67 1.29 5.71
N VAL A 586 19.69 1.04 4.83
CA VAL A 586 19.75 1.49 3.43
C VAL A 586 19.60 3.01 3.30
N TRP A 587 18.69 3.61 4.09
CA TRP A 587 18.47 5.05 4.08
C TRP A 587 19.71 5.78 4.61
N LEU A 588 20.33 5.25 5.67
CA LEU A 588 21.62 5.74 6.15
C LEU A 588 22.68 5.67 5.05
N THR A 589 22.75 4.57 4.29
CA THR A 589 23.73 4.43 3.21
C THR A 589 23.54 5.51 2.15
N ILE A 590 22.30 5.80 1.76
CA ILE A 590 21.99 6.89 0.81
C ILE A 590 22.38 8.24 1.41
N TYR A 591 21.98 8.50 2.65
CA TYR A 591 22.31 9.71 3.40
C TYR A 591 23.82 9.96 3.41
N LEU A 592 24.63 8.95 3.75
CA LEU A 592 26.09 9.03 3.74
C LEU A 592 26.68 9.19 2.33
N GLN A 593 26.15 8.50 1.31
CA GLN A 593 26.65 8.62 -0.06
C GLN A 593 26.48 10.03 -0.63
N CYS A 594 25.36 10.68 -0.34
CA CYS A 594 25.08 12.04 -0.81
C CYS A 594 26.01 13.08 -0.18
N TYR A 595 26.49 12.85 1.05
CA TYR A 595 27.38 13.79 1.75
C TYR A 595 28.87 13.53 1.57
N ILE A 596 29.29 12.26 1.54
CA ILE A 596 30.72 11.91 1.49
C ILE A 596 31.30 12.11 0.08
N ARG A 597 30.51 11.80 -0.97
CA ARG A 597 31.03 11.80 -2.36
C ARG A 597 31.25 13.15 -3.03
N PRO A 598 30.51 14.24 -2.75
CA PRO A 598 30.78 15.54 -3.37
C PRO A 598 32.18 16.10 -3.03
N TRP A 599 32.82 15.59 -1.98
CA TRP A 599 34.04 16.17 -1.40
C TRP A 599 35.34 15.40 -1.68
N GLN A 600 35.29 14.27 -2.38
CA GLN A 600 36.50 13.74 -3.00
C GLN A 600 36.72 14.44 -4.35
N PRO A 601 37.80 15.23 -4.53
CA PRO A 601 38.16 15.72 -5.85
C PRO A 601 38.45 14.48 -6.69
N TRP A 602 37.56 14.20 -7.64
CA TRP A 602 37.60 13.08 -8.60
C TRP A 602 38.97 12.40 -8.64
N VAL A 603 39.16 11.39 -7.78
CA VAL A 603 40.25 10.43 -7.96
C VAL A 603 40.06 9.93 -9.39
N LYS A 604 41.02 10.23 -10.27
CA LYS A 604 40.99 9.94 -11.70
C LYS A 604 40.79 8.44 -11.93
N LEU A 605 39.54 7.97 -11.84
CA LEU A 605 39.12 6.72 -12.43
C LEU A 605 39.10 6.96 -13.94
N SER A 606 39.83 6.10 -14.64
CA SER A 606 40.07 6.17 -16.09
C SER A 606 38.79 6.37 -16.91
N PRO A 607 38.87 6.97 -18.10
CA PRO A 607 37.70 7.41 -18.86
C PRO A 607 36.94 6.20 -19.43
N ARG A 608 36.00 5.64 -18.66
CA ARG A 608 34.90 4.84 -19.20
C ARG A 608 33.63 5.68 -19.21
N ARG A 609 33.25 6.05 -20.44
CA ARG A 609 32.00 6.67 -20.92
C ARG A 609 31.05 7.18 -19.82
N LYS A 610 31.10 8.49 -19.58
CA LYS A 610 30.06 9.23 -18.87
C LYS A 610 28.73 9.08 -19.62
N LYS A 611 27.76 8.36 -19.04
CA LYS A 611 26.35 8.59 -19.32
C LYS A 611 25.84 9.63 -18.31
N PRO A 612 25.03 10.62 -18.73
CA PRO A 612 24.39 11.52 -17.79
C PRO A 612 23.54 10.72 -16.79
N ILE A 613 23.67 11.04 -15.52
CA ILE A 613 22.73 10.59 -14.48
C ILE A 613 21.41 11.28 -14.80
N ASN A 614 20.48 10.55 -15.43
CA ASN A 614 19.11 11.02 -15.54
C ASN A 614 18.52 11.14 -14.13
N SER A 615 17.69 12.16 -13.92
CA SER A 615 16.93 12.48 -12.71
C SER A 615 15.87 11.41 -12.36
N THR A 616 16.26 10.15 -12.27
CA THR A 616 15.33 9.05 -11.98
C THR A 616 14.87 9.11 -10.53
N LYS A 617 13.54 9.04 -10.33
CA LYS A 617 12.81 9.00 -9.03
C LYS A 617 13.21 7.83 -8.09
N ARG A 618 14.29 7.11 -8.39
CA ARG A 618 14.78 5.95 -7.63
C ARG A 618 16.30 5.98 -7.59
N LEU A 619 16.87 5.99 -6.39
CA LEU A 619 18.29 5.78 -6.15
C LEU A 619 18.46 4.37 -5.59
N ARG A 620 19.04 3.47 -6.39
CA ARG A 620 19.30 2.08 -6.01
C ARG A 620 20.77 1.88 -5.69
N LEU A 621 21.06 1.04 -4.69
CA LEU A 621 22.40 0.52 -4.50
C LEU A 621 22.84 -0.28 -5.74
N SER A 622 24.11 -0.12 -6.13
CA SER A 622 24.69 -0.86 -7.26
C SER A 622 24.62 -2.36 -7.00
N ARG A 623 24.57 -3.20 -8.05
CA ARG A 623 24.58 -4.67 -7.87
C ARG A 623 25.73 -5.13 -6.98
N SER A 624 26.91 -4.52 -7.11
CA SER A 624 28.07 -4.83 -6.27
C SER A 624 27.82 -4.54 -4.79
N ALA A 625 27.08 -3.48 -4.46
CA ALA A 625 26.70 -3.14 -3.08
C ALA A 625 25.52 -3.97 -2.54
N ARG A 626 24.82 -4.74 -3.38
CA ARG A 626 23.75 -5.68 -2.95
C ARG A 626 24.27 -7.09 -2.66
N THR A 627 25.35 -7.48 -3.33
CA THR A 627 26.01 -8.79 -3.10
C THR A 627 26.99 -8.75 -1.93
N PHE A 628 27.53 -7.56 -1.64
CA PHE A 628 28.11 -7.24 -0.34
C PHE A 628 27.00 -7.08 0.67
#